data_AF-A0A537X3J3-F1
#
_entry.id   AF-A0A537X3J3-F1
#
_cell.length_a   1.000
_cell.length_b   1.000
_cell.length_c   1.000
_cell.angle_alpha   90.00
_cell.angle_beta   90.00
_cell.angle_gamma   90.00
#
_symmetry.space_group_name_H-M   'P 1'
#
loop_
_entity.id
_entity.type
_entity.pdbx_description
1 polymer ?
#
loop_
_entity_poly.entity_id
_entity_poly.type
_entity_poly.pdbx_seq_one_letter_code
_entity_poly.pdbx_strand_id
1 'polypeptide(L)'
;MRIESDSHLHGEVIAEHSFPEEHDSLLGVLGGLDIPLRAAGPFSSTGRPLRPKRHARTIGGAKKPFLLPVDQAAMNKSIESALRSDGWTTQPIASGSFAAEAPSGLKGDFVRNKVFVEVEFGNIASMFRDLFKFQIANRARTGDVGILVTTTERLAKFFDSGVSSLEAAQRLLPFMAIGIQMPIWIIGIEPTDFSEIGERYEEMANLCRENGLECHSFDTAFGARIGVEEAFVPTAESSADDL
;
A
#
# COMPACT_ATOMS: atom_id res chain seq x y z
N MET A 1 9.44 -4.95 -7.94
CA MET A 1 9.48 -4.35 -6.58
C MET A 1 10.58 -4.97 -5.73
N ARG A 2 11.02 -4.22 -4.71
CA ARG A 2 11.61 -4.74 -3.47
C ARG A 2 10.47 -5.00 -2.47
N ILE A 3 10.66 -6.00 -1.61
CA ILE A 3 9.70 -6.41 -0.58
C ILE A 3 10.39 -6.36 0.78
N GLU A 4 9.70 -5.82 1.77
CA GLU A 4 9.97 -5.96 3.20
C GLU A 4 8.72 -6.54 3.89
N SER A 5 8.87 -7.23 5.02
CA SER A 5 7.75 -7.90 5.68
C SER A 5 7.77 -7.81 7.21
N ASP A 6 6.61 -8.08 7.82
CA ASP A 6 6.40 -8.37 9.24
C ASP A 6 5.29 -9.43 9.39
N SER A 7 5.19 -10.10 10.54
CA SER A 7 4.34 -11.29 10.69
C SER A 7 3.72 -11.43 12.09
N HIS A 8 2.42 -11.18 12.18
CA HIS A 8 1.60 -11.50 13.35
C HIS A 8 1.26 -13.00 13.41
N LEU A 9 1.47 -13.62 14.58
CA LEU A 9 1.22 -15.05 14.86
C LEU A 9 1.84 -16.00 13.80
N HIS A 10 3.04 -15.67 13.31
CA HIS A 10 3.77 -16.44 12.28
C HIS A 10 3.02 -16.58 10.94
N GLY A 11 2.23 -15.58 10.55
CA GLY A 11 1.48 -15.57 9.28
C GLY A 11 2.33 -15.79 8.03
N GLU A 12 3.57 -15.29 8.00
CA GLU A 12 4.52 -15.51 6.89
C GLU A 12 4.88 -17.00 6.76
N VAL A 13 5.39 -17.60 7.83
CA VAL A 13 5.74 -19.04 7.92
C VAL A 13 4.53 -19.95 7.64
N ILE A 14 3.33 -19.54 8.05
CA ILE A 14 2.09 -20.27 7.78
C ILE A 14 1.70 -20.16 6.30
N ALA A 15 1.86 -19.01 5.66
CA ALA A 15 1.67 -18.85 4.22
C ALA A 15 2.68 -19.72 3.44
N GLU A 16 3.97 -19.59 3.73
CA GLU A 16 5.05 -20.35 3.08
C GLU A 16 4.85 -21.86 3.18
N HIS A 17 4.63 -22.40 4.39
CA HIS A 17 4.60 -23.86 4.58
C HIS A 17 3.22 -24.51 4.41
N SER A 18 2.13 -23.78 4.60
CA SER A 18 0.76 -24.34 4.47
C SER A 18 0.11 -24.02 3.12
N PHE A 19 0.56 -22.95 2.45
CA PHE A 19 0.02 -22.44 1.20
C PHE A 19 1.12 -22.00 0.21
N PRO A 20 2.15 -22.85 -0.06
CA PRO A 20 3.33 -22.46 -0.85
C PRO A 20 2.97 -21.95 -2.25
N GLU A 21 1.97 -22.54 -2.92
CA GLU A 21 1.52 -22.06 -4.23
C GLU A 21 0.94 -20.65 -4.18
N GLU A 22 0.23 -20.29 -3.10
CA GLU A 22 -0.31 -18.94 -2.90
C GLU A 22 0.78 -17.94 -2.49
N HIS A 23 1.73 -18.38 -1.65
CA HIS A 23 2.90 -17.59 -1.23
C HIS A 23 3.76 -17.21 -2.43
N ASP A 24 4.21 -18.19 -3.21
CA ASP A 24 5.09 -17.98 -4.36
C ASP A 24 4.38 -17.25 -5.50
N SER A 25 3.08 -17.51 -5.70
CA SER A 25 2.21 -16.74 -6.60
C SER A 25 2.20 -15.25 -6.24
N LEU A 26 1.93 -14.92 -4.97
CA LEU A 26 1.85 -13.53 -4.52
C LEU A 26 3.20 -12.83 -4.62
N LEU A 27 4.29 -13.47 -4.17
CA LEU A 27 5.64 -12.90 -4.31
C LEU A 27 6.07 -12.74 -5.78
N GLY A 28 5.72 -13.69 -6.65
CA GLY A 28 5.97 -13.58 -8.09
C GLY A 28 5.23 -12.40 -8.72
N VAL A 29 3.95 -12.21 -8.38
CA VAL A 29 3.16 -11.06 -8.83
C VAL A 29 3.72 -9.75 -8.30
N LEU A 30 3.94 -9.63 -6.98
CA LEU A 30 4.42 -8.38 -6.36
C LEU A 30 5.84 -8.03 -6.82
N GLY A 31 6.73 -9.01 -6.95
CA GLY A 31 8.08 -8.85 -7.49
C GLY A 31 8.07 -8.28 -8.91
N GLY A 32 7.15 -8.76 -9.75
CA GLY A 32 6.98 -8.34 -11.15
C GLY A 32 6.16 -7.05 -11.38
N LEU A 33 5.78 -6.31 -10.34
CA LEU A 33 5.07 -5.02 -10.52
C LEU A 33 6.03 -3.88 -10.90
N ASP A 34 5.61 -3.12 -11.91
CA ASP A 34 6.04 -1.74 -12.18
C ASP A 34 5.27 -0.74 -11.29
N ILE A 35 5.80 0.48 -11.13
CA ILE A 35 5.08 1.59 -10.49
C ILE A 35 4.44 2.47 -11.57
N PRO A 36 3.10 2.50 -11.68
CA PRO A 36 2.45 3.37 -12.66
C PRO A 36 2.49 4.82 -12.19
N LEU A 37 3.11 5.68 -12.99
CA LEU A 37 3.28 7.10 -12.69
C LEU A 37 2.16 7.95 -13.30
N ARG A 38 1.55 8.83 -12.49
CA ARG A 38 0.71 9.93 -13.01
C ARG A 38 1.60 10.79 -13.90
N ALA A 39 1.09 11.22 -15.05
CA ALA A 39 1.80 12.23 -15.88
C ALA A 39 1.61 13.65 -15.27
N ALA A 40 2.33 14.66 -15.76
CA ALA A 40 2.78 15.74 -14.86
C ALA A 40 1.98 17.08 -14.78
N GLY A 41 1.19 17.49 -15.78
CA GLY A 41 0.62 18.87 -15.87
C GLY A 41 -0.81 19.09 -15.29
N PRO A 42 -1.83 19.43 -16.13
CA PRO A 42 -3.29 19.35 -15.79
C PRO A 42 -4.19 17.96 -16.21
N PHE A 43 -4.44 15.82 -15.36
CA PHE A 43 -4.80 14.36 -15.65
C PHE A 43 -6.01 13.89 -14.77
N SER A 44 -7.24 14.36 -15.08
CA SER A 44 -8.54 13.87 -14.59
C SER A 44 -8.93 12.49 -15.19
N SER A 45 -10.18 12.02 -15.12
CA SER A 45 -10.62 10.60 -15.16
C SER A 45 -10.30 9.69 -16.38
N THR A 46 -9.51 10.13 -17.34
CA THR A 46 -8.88 9.31 -18.42
C THR A 46 -7.42 9.71 -18.65
N GLY A 47 -6.88 10.48 -17.72
CA GLY A 47 -5.78 11.37 -17.94
C GLY A 47 -6.10 12.70 -18.67
N ARG A 48 -6.87 13.64 -18.09
CA ARG A 48 -6.96 15.06 -18.58
C ARG A 48 -7.01 16.16 -17.48
N PRO A 49 -5.89 16.59 -16.86
CA PRO A 49 -5.93 17.43 -14.89
C PRO A 49 -6.65 18.79 -14.76
N LEU A 50 -7.70 19.03 -15.55
CA LEU A 50 -8.29 20.36 -15.72
C LEU A 50 -9.17 20.84 -14.54
N ARG A 51 -8.67 21.87 -13.84
CA ARG A 51 -9.17 22.48 -12.58
C ARG A 51 -9.05 21.57 -11.35
N PRO A 52 -8.77 22.11 -10.14
CA PRO A 52 -8.44 21.33 -8.94
C PRO A 52 -9.65 20.63 -8.30
N LYS A 53 -10.15 19.58 -8.95
CA LYS A 53 -11.06 18.60 -8.34
C LYS A 53 -10.29 17.67 -7.39
N ARG A 54 -10.20 18.09 -6.12
CA ARG A 54 -9.90 17.24 -4.94
C ARG A 54 -8.51 16.61 -4.78
N HIS A 55 -7.43 17.38 -4.95
CA HIS A 55 -6.25 17.21 -4.06
C HIS A 55 -5.87 18.51 -3.32
N ALA A 56 -6.56 19.62 -3.58
CA ALA A 56 -6.29 20.88 -2.91
C ALA A 56 -6.95 20.93 -1.51
N ARG A 57 -6.14 20.67 -0.48
CA ARG A 57 -6.53 20.86 0.93
C ARG A 57 -6.40 22.33 1.33
N THR A 58 -7.17 22.75 2.33
CA THR A 58 -7.19 24.14 2.83
C THR A 58 -6.10 24.33 3.89
N ILE A 59 -4.97 24.93 3.53
CA ILE A 59 -3.87 25.27 4.44
C ILE A 59 -3.87 26.80 4.61
N GLY A 60 -4.06 27.29 5.84
CA GLY A 60 -4.14 28.74 6.11
C GLY A 60 -5.27 29.47 5.37
N GLY A 61 -6.32 28.76 4.96
CA GLY A 61 -7.41 29.29 4.12
C GLY A 61 -7.19 29.13 2.61
N ALA A 62 -5.96 28.86 2.15
CA ALA A 62 -5.63 28.67 0.74
C ALA A 62 -5.71 27.20 0.30
N LYS A 63 -6.16 26.97 -0.95
CA LYS A 63 -6.23 25.64 -1.57
C LYS A 63 -4.97 25.35 -2.37
N LYS A 64 -4.07 24.51 -1.85
CA LYS A 64 -2.76 24.21 -2.46
C LYS A 64 -2.72 22.78 -3.04
N PRO A 65 -2.27 22.58 -4.30
CA PRO A 65 -2.13 21.25 -4.89
C PRO A 65 -0.93 20.50 -4.31
N PHE A 66 -1.03 19.17 -4.26
CA PHE A 66 0.05 18.28 -3.84
C PHE A 66 0.66 17.52 -5.03
N LEU A 67 1.98 17.38 -5.01
CA LEU A 67 2.77 16.62 -5.97
C LEU A 67 2.71 15.13 -5.60
N LEU A 68 1.98 14.35 -6.40
CA LEU A 68 1.68 12.95 -6.17
C LEU A 68 1.99 12.15 -7.43
N PRO A 69 3.25 11.72 -7.64
CA PRO A 69 3.69 11.11 -8.90
C PRO A 69 3.18 9.69 -9.12
N VAL A 70 2.77 8.94 -8.08
CA VAL A 70 2.30 7.55 -8.24
C VAL A 70 0.79 7.47 -8.42
N ASP A 71 0.33 6.73 -9.43
CA ASP A 71 -1.09 6.47 -9.71
C ASP A 71 -1.58 5.23 -8.95
N GLN A 72 -2.03 5.46 -7.72
CA GLN A 72 -2.66 4.45 -6.86
C GLN A 72 -3.77 3.66 -7.57
N ALA A 73 -4.59 4.30 -8.41
CA ALA A 73 -5.72 3.64 -9.06
C ALA A 73 -5.25 2.71 -10.19
N ALA A 74 -4.20 3.10 -10.91
CA ALA A 74 -3.53 2.21 -11.85
C ALA A 74 -2.80 1.06 -11.14
N MET A 75 -2.21 1.30 -9.96
CA MET A 75 -1.45 0.28 -9.20
C MET A 75 -2.35 -0.78 -8.56
N ASN A 76 -3.49 -0.39 -7.96
CA ASN A 76 -4.51 -1.36 -7.55
C ASN A 76 -5.00 -2.18 -8.73
N LYS A 77 -5.16 -1.56 -9.91
CA LYS A 77 -5.64 -2.24 -11.13
C LYS A 77 -4.61 -3.20 -11.73
N SER A 78 -3.31 -2.89 -11.71
CA SER A 78 -2.27 -3.81 -12.18
C SER A 78 -2.21 -5.06 -11.28
N ILE A 79 -2.27 -4.87 -9.96
CA ILE A 79 -2.35 -5.96 -8.98
C ILE A 79 -3.62 -6.80 -9.17
N GLU A 80 -4.80 -6.17 -9.32
CA GLU A 80 -6.05 -6.88 -9.59
C GLU A 80 -5.95 -7.72 -10.87
N SER A 81 -5.40 -7.14 -11.94
CA SER A 81 -5.25 -7.82 -13.23
C SER A 81 -4.29 -9.01 -13.14
N ALA A 82 -3.16 -8.84 -12.44
CA ALA A 82 -2.13 -9.87 -12.28
C ALA A 82 -2.63 -11.05 -11.43
N LEU A 83 -3.07 -10.79 -10.18
CA LEU A 83 -3.59 -11.83 -9.28
C LEU A 83 -4.78 -12.57 -9.90
N ARG A 84 -5.70 -11.85 -10.55
CA ARG A 84 -6.83 -12.49 -11.25
C ARG A 84 -6.40 -13.34 -12.44
N SER A 85 -5.32 -12.96 -13.15
CA SER A 85 -4.77 -13.77 -14.25
C SER A 85 -4.08 -15.05 -13.75
N ASP A 86 -3.52 -15.02 -12.53
CA ASP A 86 -2.96 -16.19 -11.83
C ASP A 86 -4.04 -17.03 -11.09
N GLY A 87 -5.32 -16.68 -11.23
CA GLY A 87 -6.43 -17.49 -10.72
C GLY A 87 -6.94 -17.13 -9.31
N TRP A 88 -6.48 -16.01 -8.72
CA TRP A 88 -7.06 -15.51 -7.47
C TRP A 88 -8.52 -15.05 -7.66
N THR A 89 -9.38 -15.39 -6.70
CA THR A 89 -10.78 -14.97 -6.70
C THR A 89 -10.91 -13.56 -6.16
N THR A 90 -11.29 -12.61 -7.03
CA THR A 90 -11.51 -11.20 -6.68
C THR A 90 -12.80 -10.96 -5.91
N GLN A 91 -12.79 -10.01 -4.96
CA GLN A 91 -13.95 -9.50 -4.23
C GLN A 91 -14.75 -10.57 -3.42
N PRO A 92 -14.09 -11.52 -2.71
CA PRO A 92 -14.76 -12.54 -1.91
C PRO A 92 -15.46 -11.98 -0.68
N ILE A 93 -16.57 -12.61 -0.28
CA ILE A 93 -17.29 -12.27 0.96
C ILE A 93 -16.54 -12.88 2.15
N ALA A 94 -15.95 -12.04 3.01
CA ALA A 94 -15.13 -12.51 4.13
C ALA A 94 -15.91 -13.42 5.10
N SER A 95 -17.18 -13.10 5.36
CA SER A 95 -18.07 -13.89 6.23
C SER A 95 -18.61 -15.19 5.61
N GLY A 96 -18.26 -15.50 4.36
CA GLY A 96 -18.81 -16.64 3.62
C GLY A 96 -20.34 -16.65 3.61
N SER A 97 -20.94 -17.83 3.74
CA SER A 97 -22.39 -18.01 3.86
C SER A 97 -22.97 -17.67 5.24
N PHE A 98 -22.13 -17.57 6.28
CA PHE A 98 -22.58 -17.42 7.67
C PHE A 98 -23.20 -16.04 7.96
N ALA A 99 -22.94 -15.07 7.10
CA ALA A 99 -23.71 -13.83 7.01
C ALA A 99 -24.02 -13.52 5.53
N ALA A 100 -24.96 -14.26 4.95
CA ALA A 100 -25.52 -13.96 3.63
C ALA A 100 -26.21 -12.57 3.57
N GLU A 101 -26.57 -12.01 4.73
CA GLU A 101 -27.08 -10.64 4.91
C GLU A 101 -26.00 -9.66 5.43
N ALA A 102 -24.71 -10.03 5.39
CA ALA A 102 -23.64 -9.09 5.69
C ALA A 102 -23.73 -7.86 4.78
N PRO A 103 -23.53 -6.63 5.29
CA PRO A 103 -23.41 -5.45 4.45
C PRO A 103 -22.35 -5.67 3.38
N SER A 104 -22.65 -5.27 2.15
CA SER A 104 -21.86 -5.58 0.94
C SER A 104 -20.41 -5.05 0.93
N GLY A 105 -20.02 -4.30 1.96
CA GLY A 105 -18.65 -3.83 2.22
C GLY A 105 -17.78 -4.76 3.08
N LEU A 106 -18.25 -5.94 3.51
CA LEU A 106 -17.40 -7.00 4.11
C LEU A 106 -16.83 -7.95 3.05
N LYS A 107 -16.44 -7.38 1.92
CA LYS A 107 -15.63 -8.07 0.90
C LYS A 107 -14.16 -7.78 1.15
N GLY A 108 -13.32 -8.80 1.00
CA GLY A 108 -11.89 -8.60 0.81
C GLY A 108 -11.53 -8.36 -0.64
N ASP A 109 -10.28 -8.08 -0.94
CA ASP A 109 -9.83 -7.89 -2.32
C ASP A 109 -9.62 -9.22 -3.05
N PHE A 110 -8.91 -10.19 -2.45
CA PHE A 110 -8.64 -11.50 -3.08
C PHE A 110 -8.70 -12.67 -2.09
N VAL A 111 -9.03 -13.86 -2.60
CA VAL A 111 -8.80 -15.14 -1.92
C VAL A 111 -8.34 -16.21 -2.90
N ARG A 112 -7.44 -17.09 -2.47
CA ARG A 112 -7.10 -18.35 -3.16
C ARG A 112 -6.88 -19.42 -2.09
N ASN A 113 -7.46 -20.61 -2.29
CA ASN A 113 -7.61 -21.65 -1.27
C ASN A 113 -8.15 -21.10 0.07
N LYS A 114 -7.28 -20.80 1.03
CA LYS A 114 -7.59 -20.17 2.32
C LYS A 114 -6.68 -18.99 2.69
N VAL A 115 -5.93 -18.48 1.71
CA VAL A 115 -5.14 -17.26 1.84
C VAL A 115 -6.01 -16.09 1.43
N PHE A 116 -6.27 -15.17 2.38
CA PHE A 116 -7.10 -13.98 2.16
C PHE A 116 -6.19 -12.75 2.04
N VAL A 117 -6.34 -11.94 0.98
CA VAL A 117 -5.43 -10.83 0.69
C VAL A 117 -6.19 -9.52 0.56
N GLU A 118 -5.63 -8.46 1.14
CA GLU A 118 -6.12 -7.07 1.07
C GLU A 118 -4.98 -6.18 0.57
N VAL A 119 -5.28 -5.22 -0.32
CA VAL A 119 -4.27 -4.36 -0.96
C VAL A 119 -4.55 -2.89 -0.65
N GLU A 120 -4.06 -2.45 0.51
CA GLU A 120 -4.40 -1.15 1.07
C GLU A 120 -3.23 -0.16 0.96
N PHE A 121 -3.36 0.74 -0.02
CA PHE A 121 -2.52 1.95 -0.20
C PHE A 121 -3.28 3.25 0.09
N GLY A 122 -4.47 3.17 0.70
CA GLY A 122 -5.23 4.33 1.16
C GLY A 122 -4.85 4.71 2.59
N ASN A 123 -5.76 5.36 3.31
CA ASN A 123 -5.49 5.91 4.64
C ASN A 123 -5.27 4.79 5.68
N ILE A 124 -4.39 4.99 6.67
CA ILE A 124 -4.20 4.09 7.83
C ILE A 124 -5.53 3.66 8.50
N ALA A 125 -6.57 4.52 8.46
CA ALA A 125 -7.92 4.19 8.94
C ALA A 125 -8.64 3.06 8.16
N SER A 126 -8.22 2.77 6.93
CA SER A 126 -8.68 1.59 6.19
C SER A 126 -8.13 0.31 6.79
N MET A 127 -6.82 0.26 7.04
CA MET A 127 -6.07 -0.92 7.50
C MET A 127 -6.76 -1.61 8.69
N PHE A 128 -7.28 -0.84 9.66
CA PHE A 128 -8.05 -1.37 10.79
C PHE A 128 -9.29 -2.19 10.38
N ARG A 129 -9.97 -1.80 9.29
CA ARG A 129 -11.10 -2.54 8.70
C ARG A 129 -10.62 -3.82 8.02
N ASP A 130 -9.47 -3.77 7.36
CA ASP A 130 -8.93 -4.91 6.60
C ASP A 130 -8.44 -6.01 7.55
N LEU A 131 -7.76 -5.60 8.63
CA LEU A 131 -7.45 -6.46 9.77
C LEU A 131 -8.71 -7.03 10.46
N PHE A 132 -9.83 -6.31 10.41
CA PHE A 132 -11.13 -6.82 10.88
C PHE A 132 -11.81 -7.77 9.88
N LYS A 133 -11.65 -7.57 8.55
CA LYS A 133 -12.08 -8.53 7.52
C LYS A 133 -11.36 -9.88 7.72
N PHE A 134 -10.05 -9.87 7.97
CA PHE A 134 -9.27 -11.06 8.35
C PHE A 134 -9.85 -11.76 9.59
N GLN A 135 -10.11 -11.02 10.67
CA GLN A 135 -10.73 -11.62 11.86
C GLN A 135 -12.13 -12.20 11.58
N ILE A 136 -12.91 -11.64 10.67
CA ILE A 136 -14.16 -12.23 10.20
C ILE A 136 -13.91 -13.51 9.39
N ALA A 137 -12.96 -13.50 8.46
CA ALA A 137 -12.65 -14.64 7.60
C ALA A 137 -12.20 -15.88 8.39
N ASN A 138 -11.34 -15.68 9.40
CA ASN A 138 -10.95 -16.72 10.35
C ASN A 138 -12.17 -17.29 11.10
N ARG A 139 -13.05 -16.44 11.64
CA ARG A 139 -14.27 -16.90 12.35
C ARG A 139 -15.24 -17.65 11.43
N ALA A 140 -15.34 -17.24 10.16
CA ALA A 140 -16.14 -17.91 9.14
C ALA A 140 -15.47 -19.17 8.55
N ARG A 141 -14.19 -19.43 8.88
CA ARG A 141 -13.33 -20.48 8.29
C ARG A 141 -13.16 -20.38 6.78
N THR A 142 -13.28 -19.17 6.23
CA THR A 142 -13.08 -18.83 4.81
C THR A 142 -11.64 -18.47 4.48
N GLY A 143 -10.84 -18.14 5.48
CA GLY A 143 -9.38 -18.06 5.39
C GLY A 143 -8.74 -18.55 6.69
N ASP A 144 -7.55 -19.15 6.58
CA ASP A 144 -6.73 -19.59 7.72
C ASP A 144 -5.52 -18.65 7.94
N VAL A 145 -5.06 -17.93 6.89
CA VAL A 145 -4.04 -16.87 6.97
C VAL A 145 -4.49 -15.62 6.19
N GLY A 146 -4.21 -14.44 6.73
CA GLY A 146 -4.42 -13.15 6.07
C GLY A 146 -3.09 -12.58 5.56
N ILE A 147 -3.12 -11.84 4.46
CA ILE A 147 -1.96 -11.11 3.93
C ILE A 147 -2.36 -9.66 3.63
N LEU A 148 -1.76 -8.71 4.34
CA LEU A 148 -1.91 -7.29 4.07
C LEU A 148 -0.77 -6.81 3.16
N VAL A 149 -1.09 -6.46 1.92
CA VAL A 149 -0.16 -5.78 1.02
C VAL A 149 -0.33 -4.28 1.17
N THR A 150 0.76 -3.57 1.44
CA THR A 150 0.80 -2.12 1.63
C THR A 150 2.17 -1.56 1.20
N THR A 151 2.40 -0.25 1.32
CA THR A 151 3.69 0.39 0.95
C THR A 151 4.68 0.45 2.10
N THR A 152 5.97 0.70 1.85
CA THR A 152 6.85 1.29 2.88
C THR A 152 6.50 2.78 3.09
N GLU A 153 6.86 3.41 4.21
CA GLU A 153 6.68 4.86 4.42
C GLU A 153 7.46 5.68 3.38
N ARG A 154 8.55 5.13 2.82
CA ARG A 154 9.29 5.73 1.70
C ARG A 154 8.42 5.85 0.46
N LEU A 155 7.70 4.79 0.07
CA LEU A 155 6.79 4.84 -1.09
C LEU A 155 5.45 5.55 -0.78
N ALA A 156 4.92 5.40 0.44
CA ALA A 156 3.64 5.98 0.87
C ALA A 156 3.54 7.51 0.63
N LYS A 157 4.66 8.24 0.82
CA LYS A 157 4.77 9.69 0.57
C LYS A 157 4.29 10.14 -0.81
N PHE A 158 4.36 9.27 -1.81
CA PHE A 158 4.04 9.58 -3.20
C PHE A 158 2.57 9.29 -3.59
N PHE A 159 1.76 8.79 -2.66
CA PHE A 159 0.34 8.40 -2.86
C PHE A 159 -0.66 9.48 -2.37
N ASP A 160 -0.69 9.75 -1.05
CA ASP A 160 -1.42 10.85 -0.35
C ASP A 160 -0.90 10.93 1.12
N SER A 161 -1.41 11.86 1.93
CA SER A 161 -1.04 11.97 3.35
C SER A 161 -1.57 10.80 4.19
N GLY A 162 -0.77 10.28 5.12
CA GLY A 162 -1.27 9.31 6.12
C GLY A 162 -1.74 8.00 5.47
N VAL A 163 -1.13 7.67 4.34
CA VAL A 163 -1.29 6.38 3.69
C VAL A 163 -0.77 5.27 4.61
N SER A 164 -1.42 4.11 4.55
CA SER A 164 -1.01 2.88 5.23
C SER A 164 0.39 2.46 4.81
N SER A 165 1.14 1.89 5.76
CA SER A 165 2.45 1.33 5.47
C SER A 165 2.80 0.15 6.40
N LEU A 166 3.85 -0.58 6.05
CA LEU A 166 4.43 -1.65 6.85
C LEU A 166 4.83 -1.13 8.24
N GLU A 167 5.53 -0.01 8.30
CA GLU A 167 6.03 0.60 9.54
C GLU A 167 4.89 1.17 10.40
N ALA A 168 3.81 1.65 9.77
CA ALA A 168 2.58 2.01 10.45
C ALA A 168 1.86 0.78 11.01
N ALA A 169 1.84 -0.34 10.29
CA ALA A 169 1.25 -1.59 10.74
C ALA A 169 2.05 -2.22 11.89
N GLN A 170 3.38 -2.27 11.80
CA GLN A 170 4.31 -2.72 12.86
C GLN A 170 4.07 -1.97 14.18
N ARG A 171 3.82 -0.65 14.13
CA ARG A 171 3.48 0.16 15.31
C ARG A 171 2.10 -0.13 15.88
N LEU A 172 1.13 -0.50 15.05
CA LEU A 172 -0.27 -0.68 15.45
C LEU A 172 -0.59 -2.13 15.88
N LEU A 173 -0.02 -3.14 15.22
CA LEU A 173 -0.28 -4.55 15.46
C LEU A 173 -0.16 -4.96 16.93
N PRO A 174 0.88 -4.57 17.69
CA PRO A 174 1.02 -4.96 19.11
C PRO A 174 -0.17 -4.55 19.99
N PHE A 175 -0.83 -3.43 19.66
CA PHE A 175 -2.02 -2.97 20.39
C PHE A 175 -3.31 -3.69 19.95
N MET A 176 -3.36 -4.18 18.70
CA MET A 176 -4.51 -4.90 18.14
C MET A 176 -4.43 -6.42 18.33
N ALA A 177 -3.24 -6.98 18.58
CA ALA A 177 -2.98 -8.41 18.76
C ALA A 177 -3.90 -9.08 19.80
N ILE A 178 -4.37 -8.33 20.81
CA ILE A 178 -5.32 -8.77 21.83
C ILE A 178 -6.67 -9.21 21.20
N GLY A 179 -7.08 -8.58 20.10
CA GLY A 179 -8.34 -8.86 19.39
C GLY A 179 -8.20 -9.69 18.11
N ILE A 180 -6.99 -9.81 17.55
CA ILE A 180 -6.72 -10.47 16.26
C ILE A 180 -6.08 -11.84 16.47
N GLN A 181 -6.85 -12.90 16.21
CA GLN A 181 -6.47 -14.32 16.34
C GLN A 181 -6.17 -15.00 14.99
N MET A 182 -6.19 -14.25 13.87
CA MET A 182 -5.72 -14.77 12.58
C MET A 182 -4.21 -14.56 12.46
N PRO A 183 -3.43 -15.55 11.98
CA PRO A 183 -2.11 -15.32 11.45
C PRO A 183 -2.16 -14.31 10.30
N ILE A 184 -1.35 -13.27 10.37
CA ILE A 184 -1.31 -12.22 9.34
C ILE A 184 0.13 -11.95 8.95
N TRP A 185 0.42 -12.12 7.66
CA TRP A 185 1.63 -11.61 7.03
C TRP A 185 1.37 -10.18 6.55
N ILE A 186 2.32 -9.28 6.74
CA ILE A 186 2.27 -7.90 6.24
C ILE A 186 3.43 -7.70 5.29
N ILE A 187 3.13 -7.22 4.10
CA ILE A 187 4.08 -7.01 3.01
C ILE A 187 4.13 -5.52 2.71
N GLY A 188 5.27 -4.89 2.98
CA GLY A 188 5.60 -3.55 2.50
C GLY A 188 6.28 -3.65 1.14
N ILE A 189 5.71 -3.04 0.11
CA ILE A 189 6.32 -2.95 -1.22
C ILE A 189 6.88 -1.56 -1.49
N GLU A 190 8.02 -1.52 -2.18
CA GLU A 190 8.66 -0.32 -2.71
C GLU A 190 9.43 -0.65 -4.00
N PRO A 191 9.81 0.32 -4.85
CA PRO A 191 10.66 -0.01 -5.99
C PRO A 191 12.10 -0.27 -5.52
N THR A 192 12.84 -1.04 -6.32
CA THR A 192 14.28 -1.25 -6.11
C THR A 192 15.09 0.03 -6.40
N ASP A 193 14.54 0.94 -7.21
CA ASP A 193 15.08 2.27 -7.53
C ASP A 193 13.94 3.30 -7.57
N PHE A 194 14.13 4.45 -6.91
CA PHE A 194 13.14 5.54 -6.86
C PHE A 194 13.33 6.56 -7.99
N SER A 195 14.34 6.41 -8.86
CA SER A 195 14.73 7.40 -9.87
C SER A 195 13.56 7.86 -10.77
N GLU A 196 12.75 6.95 -11.32
CA GLU A 196 11.59 7.33 -12.16
C GLU A 196 10.52 8.14 -11.40
N ILE A 197 10.32 7.84 -10.11
CA ILE A 197 9.43 8.61 -9.23
C ILE A 197 10.00 10.01 -9.01
N GLY A 198 11.31 10.12 -8.80
CA GLY A 198 12.05 11.37 -8.66
C GLY A 198 11.96 12.25 -9.92
N GLU A 199 12.25 11.69 -11.09
CA GLU A 199 12.15 12.38 -12.38
C GLU A 199 10.73 12.90 -12.63
N ARG A 200 9.70 12.09 -12.39
CA ARG A 200 8.30 12.53 -12.52
C ARG A 200 7.93 13.60 -11.47
N TYR A 201 8.43 13.49 -10.24
CA TYR A 201 8.23 14.52 -9.22
C TYR A 201 8.86 15.86 -9.64
N GLU A 202 10.08 15.84 -10.21
CA GLU A 202 10.72 17.04 -10.77
C GLU A 202 9.97 17.59 -11.98
N GLU A 203 9.49 16.75 -12.90
CA GLU A 203 8.65 17.15 -14.04
C GLU A 203 7.40 17.92 -13.56
N MET A 204 6.71 17.39 -12.55
CA MET A 204 5.54 18.05 -11.93
C MET A 204 5.92 19.36 -11.23
N ALA A 205 7.04 19.38 -10.49
CA ALA A 205 7.53 20.58 -9.81
C ALA A 205 7.96 21.69 -10.80
N ASN A 206 8.54 21.32 -11.94
CA ASN A 206 8.90 22.24 -13.03
C ASN A 206 7.65 22.88 -13.63
N LEU A 207 6.66 22.07 -14.00
CA LEU A 207 5.38 22.57 -14.53
C LEU A 207 4.65 23.48 -13.52
N CYS A 208 4.72 23.19 -12.23
CA CYS A 208 4.22 24.09 -11.18
C CYS A 208 4.95 25.45 -11.17
N ARG A 209 6.29 25.45 -11.23
CA ARG A 209 7.11 26.68 -11.28
C ARG A 209 6.79 27.52 -12.53
N GLU A 210 6.74 26.89 -13.70
CA GLU A 210 6.44 27.54 -14.99
C GLU A 210 5.04 28.18 -15.03
N ASN A 211 4.05 27.56 -14.37
CA ASN A 211 2.67 28.04 -14.31
C ASN A 211 2.39 28.95 -13.09
N GLY A 212 3.40 29.29 -12.28
CA GLY A 212 3.25 30.13 -11.10
C GLY A 212 2.40 29.51 -9.97
N LEU A 213 2.37 28.17 -9.90
CA LEU A 213 1.57 27.41 -8.94
C LEU A 213 2.39 27.04 -7.69
N GLU A 214 1.86 27.39 -6.51
CA GLU A 214 2.44 26.97 -5.23
C GLU A 214 2.07 25.51 -4.91
N CYS A 215 2.82 24.57 -5.48
CA CYS A 215 2.65 23.13 -5.26
C CYS A 215 3.43 22.64 -4.03
N HIS A 216 2.85 21.68 -3.30
CA HIS A 216 3.38 21.13 -2.05
C HIS A 216 3.73 19.65 -2.18
N SER A 217 4.62 19.16 -1.33
CA SER A 217 4.86 17.72 -1.11
C SER A 217 4.63 17.41 0.37
N PHE A 218 4.63 16.13 0.74
CA PHE A 218 4.51 15.72 2.14
C PHE A 218 5.83 15.80 2.94
N ASP A 219 6.93 16.19 2.29
CA ASP A 219 8.27 16.28 2.90
C ASP A 219 8.66 17.69 3.39
N THR A 220 7.74 18.66 3.49
CA THR A 220 8.07 20.02 3.96
C THR A 220 8.47 20.14 5.44
N ALA A 221 8.70 19.03 6.14
CA ALA A 221 9.45 18.97 7.40
C ALA A 221 10.97 18.90 7.16
N PHE A 222 11.40 18.29 6.05
CA PHE A 222 12.78 18.28 5.55
C PHE A 222 12.89 19.20 4.33
N GLY A 223 13.11 20.49 4.59
CA GLY A 223 13.54 21.47 3.57
C GLY A 223 14.97 21.25 3.06
N ALA A 224 15.44 20.01 3.03
CA ALA A 224 16.70 19.58 2.46
C ALA A 224 16.46 19.07 1.03
N ARG A 225 17.51 19.05 0.22
CA ARG A 225 17.47 18.34 -1.05
C ARG A 225 17.39 16.85 -0.74
N ILE A 226 16.44 16.12 -1.31
CA ILE A 226 16.73 14.72 -1.64
C ILE A 226 17.75 14.78 -2.78
N GLY A 227 19.02 14.88 -2.42
CA GLY A 227 20.06 14.43 -3.32
C GLY A 227 19.83 12.94 -3.53
N VAL A 228 19.82 12.47 -4.78
CA VAL A 228 19.45 11.09 -5.10
C VAL A 228 20.26 10.09 -4.26
N GLU A 229 21.50 10.43 -3.91
CA GLU A 229 22.43 9.69 -3.05
C GLU A 229 21.92 9.42 -1.61
N GLU A 230 21.15 10.32 -0.97
CA GLU A 230 20.69 10.11 0.42
C GLU A 230 19.58 9.04 0.53
N ALA A 231 19.00 8.61 -0.60
CA ALA A 231 18.10 7.45 -0.64
C ALA A 231 18.85 6.10 -0.65
N PHE A 232 20.19 6.10 -0.78
CA PHE A 232 21.05 4.93 -0.99
C PHE A 232 22.01 4.64 0.19
N VAL A 233 21.62 4.96 1.42
CA VAL A 233 22.31 4.41 2.60
C VAL A 233 21.73 3.02 2.89
N PRO A 234 22.49 1.91 2.73
CA PRO A 234 22.05 0.63 3.26
C PRO A 234 21.97 0.74 4.78
N THR A 235 20.89 0.24 5.38
CA THR A 235 20.81 0.13 6.85
C THR A 235 21.92 -0.79 7.33
N ALA A 236 22.99 -0.20 7.87
CA ALA A 236 24.08 -0.95 8.47
C ALA A 236 23.52 -1.88 9.56
N GLU A 237 24.07 -3.10 9.61
CA GLU A 237 23.63 -4.12 10.56
C GLU A 237 23.66 -3.55 11.99
N SER A 238 22.51 -3.52 12.66
CA SER A 238 22.44 -3.20 14.09
C SER A 238 23.03 -4.39 14.85
N SER A 239 24.35 -4.35 15.04
CA SER A 239 25.11 -5.36 15.78
C SER A 239 24.47 -5.59 17.14
N ALA A 240 24.06 -6.83 17.40
CA ALA A 240 23.65 -7.24 18.73
C ALA A 240 24.90 -7.33 19.63
N ASP A 241 25.05 -6.35 20.52
CA ASP A 241 25.82 -6.44 21.77
C ASP A 241 25.56 -5.17 22.61
N ASP A 242 24.71 -5.28 23.65
CA ASP A 242 24.90 -4.62 24.96
C ASP A 242 23.78 -5.02 25.95
N LEU A 243 24.12 -6.02 26.80
CA LEU A 243 23.63 -6.28 28.18
C LEU A 243 22.12 -6.33 28.48
#